data_AF-G0MAK3-F1
#
_entry.id   AF-G0MAK3-F1
#
_cell.length_a   1.000
_cell.length_b   1.000
_cell.length_c   1.000
_cell.angle_alpha   90.00
_cell.angle_beta   90.00
_cell.angle_gamma   90.00
#
_symmetry.space_group_name_H-M   'P 1'
#
loop_
_entity.id
_entity.type
_entity.pdbx_description
1 polymer ?
#
loop_
_entity_poly.entity_id
_entity_poly.type
_entity_poly.pdbx_seq_one_letter_code
_entity_poly.pdbx_strand_id
1 'polypeptide(L)'
;MSSNDARVANRELMKEKNALKLKKEKIAELKRVVEDREKVLERTLNKVNSETEKVEELSECKICTNQYDHHHGSNFVPYQFECGHTVCKTCVQELFQKRFEKIKPQPARETPMIINCPFCKSVLRITNPENTLPEDQIMNNTLRAFLRL
;
A
#
# COMPACT_ATOMS: atom_id res chain seq x y z
N MET A 1 -26.55 -72.22 2.59
CA MET A 1 -25.44 -71.38 3.12
C MET A 1 -24.97 -71.99 4.43
N SER A 2 -23.66 -72.14 4.62
CA SER A 2 -23.09 -72.75 5.84
C SER A 2 -23.11 -71.74 7.00
N SER A 3 -23.28 -72.23 8.23
CA SER A 3 -23.21 -71.42 9.47
C SER A 3 -21.90 -70.60 9.56
N ASN A 4 -20.83 -71.09 8.94
CA ASN A 4 -19.53 -70.43 8.92
C ASN A 4 -19.51 -69.20 7.99
N ASP A 5 -20.19 -69.27 6.84
CA ASP A 5 -20.26 -68.19 5.85
C ASP A 5 -20.98 -66.97 6.44
N ALA A 6 -22.05 -67.20 7.19
CA ALA A 6 -22.81 -66.15 7.87
C ALA A 6 -21.99 -65.44 8.96
N ARG A 7 -21.10 -66.16 9.66
CA ARG A 7 -20.20 -65.57 10.66
C ARG A 7 -19.12 -64.70 10.02
N VAL A 8 -18.56 -65.13 8.89
CA VAL A 8 -17.54 -64.37 8.15
C VAL A 8 -18.14 -63.07 7.61
N ALA A 9 -19.29 -63.16 6.93
CA ALA A 9 -19.98 -61.98 6.38
C ALA A 9 -20.35 -60.95 7.47
N ASN A 10 -20.84 -61.40 8.63
CA ASN A 10 -21.12 -60.50 9.75
C ASN A 10 -19.86 -59.80 10.29
N ARG A 11 -18.72 -60.48 10.32
CA ARG A 11 -17.45 -59.90 10.76
C ARG A 11 -16.97 -58.83 9.78
N GLU A 12 -17.12 -59.06 8.49
CA GLU A 12 -16.78 -58.09 7.43
C GLU A 12 -17.68 -56.87 7.48
N LEU A 13 -18.99 -57.07 7.62
CA LEU A 13 -19.96 -55.98 7.78
C LEU A 13 -19.64 -55.09 8.98
N MET A 14 -19.21 -55.66 10.11
CA MET A 14 -18.82 -54.89 11.30
C MET A 14 -17.52 -54.10 11.07
N LYS A 15 -16.54 -54.66 10.34
CA LYS A 15 -15.32 -53.93 9.96
C LYS A 15 -15.64 -52.74 9.04
N GLU A 16 -16.49 -52.94 8.05
CA GLU A 16 -16.92 -51.87 7.14
C GLU A 16 -17.69 -50.77 7.86
N LYS A 17 -18.61 -51.14 8.77
CA LYS A 17 -19.34 -50.17 9.60
C LYS A 17 -18.39 -49.34 10.47
N ASN A 18 -17.39 -49.96 11.09
CA ASN A 18 -16.38 -49.25 11.88
C ASN A 18 -15.51 -48.34 11.01
N ALA A 19 -15.08 -48.80 9.84
CA ALA A 19 -14.31 -47.99 8.90
C ALA A 19 -15.12 -46.79 8.40
N LEU A 20 -16.41 -46.97 8.13
CA LEU A 20 -17.31 -45.89 7.73
C LEU A 20 -17.51 -44.88 8.86
N LYS A 21 -17.66 -45.34 10.11
CA LYS A 21 -17.75 -44.47 11.29
C LYS A 21 -16.49 -43.60 11.43
N LEU A 22 -15.31 -44.21 11.33
CA LEU A 22 -14.04 -43.49 11.42
C LEU A 22 -13.88 -42.45 10.29
N LYS A 23 -14.28 -42.79 9.06
CA LYS A 23 -14.27 -41.83 7.94
C LYS A 23 -15.21 -40.65 8.18
N LYS A 24 -16.41 -40.89 8.73
CA LYS A 24 -17.38 -39.82 9.06
C LYS A 24 -16.84 -38.87 10.13
N GLU A 25 -16.20 -39.40 11.17
CA GLU A 25 -15.55 -38.61 12.21
C GLU A 25 -14.43 -37.74 11.62
N LYS A 26 -13.58 -38.31 10.76
CA LYS A 26 -12.51 -37.56 10.09
C LYS A 26 -13.04 -36.45 9.16
N ILE A 27 -14.15 -36.71 8.45
CA ILE A 27 -14.79 -35.68 7.61
C ILE A 27 -15.36 -34.56 8.48
N ALA A 28 -16.01 -34.89 9.60
CA ALA A 28 -16.54 -33.89 10.52
C ALA A 28 -15.42 -33.00 11.10
N GLU A 29 -14.28 -33.60 11.44
CA GLU A 29 -13.11 -32.87 11.91
C GLU A 29 -12.53 -31.96 10.82
N LEU A 30 -12.33 -32.48 9.60
CA LEU A 30 -11.84 -31.68 8.48
C LEU A 30 -12.75 -30.50 8.16
N LYS A 31 -14.08 -30.66 8.26
CA LYS A 31 -15.03 -29.56 8.07
C LYS A 31 -14.81 -28.43 9.07
N ARG A 32 -14.63 -28.76 10.36
CA ARG A 32 -14.32 -27.76 11.39
C ARG A 32 -13.03 -27.01 11.09
N VAL A 33 -11.98 -27.74 10.71
CA VAL A 33 -10.69 -27.14 10.34
C VAL A 33 -10.82 -26.19 9.14
N VAL A 34 -11.63 -26.56 8.15
CA VAL A 34 -11.89 -25.69 6.98
C VAL A 34 -12.65 -24.43 7.41
N GLU A 35 -13.74 -24.58 8.16
CA GLU A 35 -14.53 -23.44 8.65
C GLU A 35 -13.70 -22.46 9.49
N ASP A 36 -12.81 -22.98 10.35
CA ASP A 36 -11.92 -22.14 11.16
C ASP A 36 -10.86 -21.44 10.30
N ARG A 37 -10.31 -22.12 9.29
CA ARG A 37 -9.38 -21.50 8.34
C ARG A 37 -10.04 -20.41 7.50
N GLU A 38 -11.28 -20.62 7.05
CA GLU A 38 -12.05 -19.62 6.30
C GLU A 38 -12.25 -18.34 7.12
N LYS A 39 -12.63 -18.47 8.41
CA LYS A 39 -12.75 -17.32 9.31
C LYS A 39 -11.43 -16.57 9.50
N VAL A 40 -10.30 -17.28 9.57
CA VAL A 40 -8.97 -16.65 9.68
C VAL A 40 -8.62 -15.92 8.38
N LEU A 41 -8.89 -16.52 7.21
CA LEU A 41 -8.65 -15.89 5.92
C LEU A 41 -9.49 -14.63 5.73
N GLU A 42 -10.76 -14.65 6.13
CA GLU A 42 -11.65 -13.49 6.04
C GLU A 42 -11.12 -12.30 6.88
N ARG A 43 -10.72 -12.55 8.13
CA ARG A 43 -10.11 -11.50 8.97
C ARG A 43 -8.81 -10.97 8.38
N THR A 44 -7.99 -11.85 7.81
CA THR A 44 -6.72 -11.48 7.20
C THR A 44 -6.96 -10.63 5.95
N LEU A 45 -7.91 -11.02 5.11
CA LEU A 45 -8.30 -10.26 3.92
C LEU A 45 -8.79 -8.85 4.29
N ASN A 46 -9.67 -8.74 5.28
CA ASN A 46 -10.16 -7.44 5.75
C ASN A 46 -9.03 -6.55 6.27
N LYS A 47 -8.07 -7.13 6.99
CA LYS A 47 -6.89 -6.40 7.45
C LYS A 47 -6.04 -5.90 6.28
N VAL A 48 -5.72 -6.77 5.32
CA VAL A 48 -4.95 -6.40 4.12
C VAL A 48 -5.66 -5.30 3.34
N ASN A 49 -6.97 -5.41 3.10
CA ASN A 49 -7.73 -4.38 2.40
C ASN A 49 -7.64 -3.02 3.10
N SER A 50 -7.81 -2.99 4.43
CA SER A 50 -7.69 -1.75 5.21
C SER A 50 -6.29 -1.13 5.18
N GLU A 51 -5.25 -1.94 4.99
CA GLU A 51 -3.88 -1.47 4.82
C GLU A 51 -3.64 -0.97 3.38
N THR A 52 -4.17 -1.66 2.38
CA THR A 52 -4.14 -1.24 0.97
C THR A 52 -4.83 0.12 0.78
N GLU A 53 -6.02 0.32 1.35
CA GLU A 53 -6.76 1.59 1.28
C GLU A 53 -5.92 2.76 1.83
N LYS A 54 -5.23 2.56 2.97
CA LYS A 54 -4.33 3.57 3.55
C LYS A 54 -3.15 3.88 2.65
N VAL A 55 -2.60 2.88 1.96
CA VAL A 55 -1.49 3.07 1.02
C VAL A 55 -1.96 3.80 -0.24
N GLU A 56 -3.14 3.46 -0.75
CA GLU A 56 -3.75 4.14 -1.90
C GLU A 56 -3.96 5.63 -1.60
N GLU A 57 -4.44 5.98 -0.40
CA GLU A 57 -4.57 7.37 0.02
C GLU A 57 -3.22 8.14 0.02
N LEU A 58 -2.10 7.46 0.25
CA LEU A 58 -0.75 8.05 0.21
C LEU A 58 -0.14 8.05 -1.19
N SER A 59 -0.77 7.39 -2.16
CA SER A 59 -0.26 7.21 -3.52
C SER A 59 -0.70 8.30 -4.50
N GLU A 60 -1.47 9.29 -4.05
CA GLU A 60 -2.01 10.35 -4.91
C GLU A 60 -1.66 11.76 -4.41
N CYS A 61 -1.52 12.69 -5.35
CA CYS A 61 -1.32 14.09 -5.05
C CYS A 61 -2.60 14.70 -4.45
N LYS A 62 -2.55 15.16 -3.20
CA LYS A 62 -3.71 15.79 -2.52
C LYS A 62 -4.13 17.16 -3.07
N ILE A 63 -3.47 17.68 -4.11
CA ILE A 63 -3.87 18.92 -4.81
C ILE A 63 -4.65 18.60 -6.09
N CYS A 64 -4.12 17.71 -6.93
CA CYS A 64 -4.70 17.41 -8.25
C CYS A 64 -5.31 16.01 -8.36
N THR A 65 -5.30 15.23 -7.27
CA THR A 65 -5.85 13.87 -7.14
C THR A 65 -5.32 12.85 -8.16
N ASN A 66 -4.22 13.18 -8.85
CA ASN A 66 -3.55 12.25 -9.75
C ASN A 66 -2.63 11.33 -8.96
N GLN A 67 -2.56 10.06 -9.36
CA GLN A 67 -1.62 9.11 -8.80
C GLN A 67 -0.18 9.57 -9.04
N TYR A 68 0.66 9.36 -8.03
CA TYR A 68 2.08 9.63 -8.12
C TYR A 68 2.74 8.65 -9.09
N ASP A 69 3.64 9.18 -9.89
CA ASP A 69 4.43 8.41 -10.84
C ASP A 69 5.91 8.63 -10.53
N HIS A 70 6.63 7.55 -10.28
CA HIS A 70 8.03 7.62 -9.85
C HIS A 70 8.99 7.71 -11.05
N HIS A 71 8.48 7.69 -12.29
CA HIS A 71 9.29 7.92 -13.47
C HIS A 71 9.77 9.37 -13.55
N HIS A 72 11.09 9.56 -13.68
CA HIS A 72 11.76 10.86 -13.70
C HIS A 72 11.21 11.88 -14.72
N GLY A 73 10.66 11.41 -15.85
CA GLY A 73 10.05 12.25 -16.88
C GLY A 73 8.58 12.59 -16.64
N SER A 74 7.98 12.07 -15.57
CA SER A 74 6.56 12.25 -15.31
C SER A 74 6.23 13.61 -14.69
N ASN A 75 5.05 14.11 -15.02
CA ASN A 75 4.46 15.29 -14.39
C ASN A 75 4.02 14.99 -12.95
N PHE A 76 3.82 13.71 -12.62
CA PHE A 76 3.26 13.28 -11.34
C PHE A 76 4.30 12.76 -10.34
N VAL A 77 5.58 13.09 -10.53
CA VAL A 77 6.66 12.77 -9.58
C VAL A 77 6.34 13.37 -8.21
N PRO A 78 6.32 12.58 -7.12
CA PRO A 78 6.08 13.08 -5.78
C PRO A 78 7.25 13.96 -5.31
N TYR A 79 6.91 15.14 -4.80
CA TYR A 79 7.79 16.11 -4.19
C TYR A 79 7.38 16.29 -2.73
N GLN A 80 8.31 16.05 -1.80
CA GLN A 80 8.03 16.15 -0.37
C GLN A 80 8.51 17.48 0.22
N PHE A 81 7.63 18.17 0.95
CA PHE A 81 8.00 19.32 1.76
C PHE A 81 8.75 18.90 3.04
N GLU A 82 9.54 19.78 3.64
CA GLU A 82 10.25 19.53 4.92
C GLU A 82 9.30 19.07 6.05
N CYS A 83 8.04 19.50 6.01
CA CYS A 83 7.00 19.09 6.95
C CYS A 83 6.46 17.65 6.74
N GLY A 84 6.94 16.93 5.72
CA GLY A 84 6.53 15.56 5.40
C GLY A 84 5.37 15.43 4.41
N HIS A 85 4.63 16.51 4.11
CA HIS A 85 3.56 16.47 3.10
C HIS A 85 4.11 16.33 1.68
N THR A 86 3.43 15.56 0.85
CA THR A 86 3.84 15.28 -0.53
C THR A 86 2.85 15.86 -1.53
N VAL A 87 3.34 16.37 -2.66
CA VAL A 87 2.57 16.91 -3.79
C VAL A 87 3.28 16.55 -5.09
N CYS A 88 2.62 16.55 -6.25
CA CYS A 88 3.34 16.25 -7.49
C CYS A 88 4.18 17.43 -8.00
N LYS A 89 5.19 17.13 -8.82
CA LYS A 89 6.08 18.10 -9.49
C LYS A 89 5.31 19.22 -10.16
N THR A 90 4.29 18.91 -10.96
CA THR A 90 3.47 19.93 -11.63
C THR A 90 2.79 20.88 -10.63
N CYS A 91 2.23 20.36 -9.54
CA CYS A 91 1.62 21.22 -8.53
C CYS A 91 2.64 22.10 -7.79
N VAL A 92 3.86 21.62 -7.55
CA VAL A 92 4.94 22.46 -6.99
C VAL A 92 5.33 23.57 -7.96
N GLN A 93 5.47 23.25 -9.24
CA GLN A 93 5.80 24.23 -10.28
C GLN A 93 4.72 25.32 -10.37
N GLU A 94 3.44 24.95 -10.32
CA GLU A 94 2.36 25.93 -10.29
C GLU A 94 2.39 26.82 -9.02
N LEU A 95 2.68 26.24 -7.85
CA LEU A 95 2.82 27.00 -6.61
C LEU A 95 4.00 27.99 -6.68
N PHE A 96 5.11 27.55 -7.28
CA PHE A 96 6.29 28.37 -7.52
C PHE A 96 5.98 29.52 -8.49
N GLN A 97 5.35 29.22 -9.62
CA GLN A 97 4.99 30.20 -10.64
C GLN A 97 4.01 31.25 -10.12
N LYS A 98 2.96 30.84 -9.40
CA LYS A 98 2.01 31.76 -8.74
C LYS A 98 2.69 32.68 -7.73
N ARG A 99 3.78 32.22 -7.09
CA ARG A 99 4.61 33.05 -6.20
C ARG A 99 5.50 34.01 -6.99
N PHE A 100 6.06 33.55 -8.10
CA PHE A 100 6.92 34.34 -8.97
C PHE A 100 6.15 35.49 -9.61
N GLU A 101 4.96 35.25 -10.16
CA GLU A 101 4.09 36.28 -10.76
C GLU A 101 3.66 37.37 -9.77
N LYS A 102 3.52 37.03 -8.49
CA LYS A 102 3.19 38.01 -7.43
C LYS A 102 4.37 38.91 -7.06
N ILE A 103 5.60 38.49 -7.36
CA ILE A 103 6.82 39.25 -7.09
C ILE A 103 7.18 39.93 -8.42
N LYS A 104 7.10 41.27 -8.49
CA LYS A 104 7.48 42.05 -9.68
C LYS A 104 8.76 41.49 -10.32
N PRO A 105 8.89 41.45 -11.66
CA PRO A 105 10.01 40.82 -12.34
C PRO A 105 11.31 41.47 -11.87
N GLN A 106 11.98 40.81 -10.93
CA GLN A 106 13.35 41.12 -10.56
C GLN A 106 14.26 40.22 -11.40
N PRO A 107 15.43 40.73 -11.83
CA PRO A 107 16.37 39.95 -12.63
C PRO A 107 16.65 38.63 -11.92
N ALA A 108 16.69 37.55 -12.70
CA ALA A 108 16.86 36.16 -12.27
C ALA A 108 17.85 36.04 -11.11
N ARG A 109 17.34 36.08 -9.88
CA ARG A 109 18.18 35.90 -8.71
C ARG A 109 18.38 34.41 -8.56
N GLU A 110 19.64 34.00 -8.41
CA GLU A 110 20.08 32.69 -7.93
C GLU A 110 19.57 32.38 -6.50
N THR A 111 18.76 33.26 -5.91
CA THR A 111 18.24 33.11 -4.56
C THR A 111 17.09 32.09 -4.52
N PRO A 112 17.14 31.09 -3.63
CA PRO A 112 16.06 30.13 -3.47
C PRO A 112 14.76 30.87 -3.09
N MET A 113 13.68 30.57 -3.80
CA MET A 113 12.36 31.07 -3.49
C MET A 113 11.76 30.30 -2.31
N ILE A 114 10.97 31.02 -1.53
CA ILE A 114 10.23 30.46 -0.40
C ILE A 114 8.82 30.12 -0.89
N ILE A 115 8.51 28.83 -0.92
CA ILE A 115 7.13 28.35 -1.04
C ILE A 115 6.66 27.81 0.32
N ASN A 116 5.36 27.86 0.54
CA ASN A 116 4.76 27.32 1.76
C ASN A 116 4.06 26.01 1.41
N CYS A 117 4.16 25.02 2.30
CA CYS A 117 3.35 23.82 2.24
C CYS A 117 1.86 24.21 2.22
N PRO A 118 1.06 23.70 1.25
CA PRO A 118 -0.35 24.06 1.16
C PRO A 118 -1.21 23.48 2.30
N PHE A 119 -0.70 22.47 3.03
CA PHE A 119 -1.44 21.79 4.08
C PHE A 119 -1.17 22.35 5.47
N CYS A 120 0.10 22.63 5.81
CA CYS A 120 0.50 23.08 7.15
C CYS A 120 1.20 24.44 7.18
N LYS A 121 1.36 25.09 6.01
CA LYS A 121 2.03 26.40 5.86
C LYS A 121 3.51 26.44 6.26
N SER A 122 4.13 25.30 6.55
CA SER A 122 5.57 25.19 6.77
C SER A 122 6.35 25.70 5.56
N VAL A 123 7.43 26.42 5.82
CA VAL A 123 8.26 27.06 4.79
C VAL A 123 9.20 26.04 4.18
N LEU A 124 9.30 26.06 2.85
CA LEU A 124 10.31 25.34 2.09
C LEU A 124 11.09 26.33 1.23
N ARG A 125 12.42 26.22 1.26
CA ARG A 125 13.32 26.96 0.37
C ARG A 125 13.66 26.09 -0.82
N ILE A 126 13.26 26.51 -2.01
CA ILE A 126 13.55 25.81 -3.26
C ILE A 126 14.18 26.76 -4.27
N THR A 127 15.26 26.30 -4.89
CA THR A 127 15.74 26.83 -6.17
C THR A 127 14.76 26.43 -7.28
N ASN A 128 14.82 27.08 -8.45
CA ASN A 128 13.83 26.86 -9.53
C ASN A 128 13.56 25.35 -9.75
N PRO A 129 12.32 24.85 -9.51
CA PRO A 129 12.01 23.43 -9.60
C PRO A 129 12.11 22.86 -11.02
N GLU A 130 12.22 23.71 -12.05
CA GLU A 130 12.55 23.29 -13.42
C GLU A 130 13.98 22.73 -13.53
N ASN A 131 14.89 23.19 -12.67
CA ASN A 131 16.31 22.81 -12.69
C ASN A 131 16.68 21.74 -11.66
N THR A 132 15.76 21.38 -10.76
CA THR A 132 15.99 20.30 -9.78
C THR A 132 15.80 18.95 -10.45
N LEU A 133 16.84 18.10 -10.38
CA LEU A 133 16.77 16.73 -10.85
C LEU A 133 15.76 15.96 -10.01
N PRO A 134 14.97 15.03 -10.59
CA PRO A 134 13.95 14.32 -9.82
C PRO A 134 14.53 13.44 -8.70
N GLU A 135 15.81 13.08 -8.80
CA GLU A 135 16.60 12.37 -7.78
C GLU A 135 16.74 13.20 -6.49
N ASP A 136 16.77 14.53 -6.63
CA ASP A 136 16.79 15.48 -5.51
C ASP A 136 15.39 15.76 -4.94
N GLN A 137 14.33 15.37 -5.67
CA GLN A 137 12.92 15.66 -5.33
C GLN A 137 12.25 14.53 -4.52
N ILE A 138 12.71 13.28 -4.70
CA ILE A 138 12.07 12.07 -4.13
C ILE A 138 12.73 11.62 -2.82
N MET A 139 13.86 12.21 -2.44
CA MET A 139 14.53 11.80 -1.22
C MET A 139 13.93 12.47 0.01
N ASN A 140 12.97 11.75 0.60
CA ASN A 140 12.51 11.96 1.96
C ASN A 140 13.74 12.16 2.86
N ASN A 141 13.81 13.24 3.64
CA ASN A 141 14.89 13.41 4.63
C ASN A 141 14.98 12.18 5.54
N THR A 142 13.85 11.48 5.75
CA THR A 142 13.80 10.18 6.42
C THR A 142 14.57 9.10 5.65
N LEU A 143 14.41 8.98 4.33
CA LEU A 143 15.16 8.01 3.51
C LEU A 143 16.63 8.38 3.35
N ARG A 144 17.01 9.68 3.22
CA ARG A 144 18.43 10.10 3.27
C ARG A 144 19.08 9.73 4.60
N ALA A 145 18.40 10.00 5.71
CA ALA A 145 18.88 9.65 7.05
C ALA A 145 19.01 8.12 7.24
N PHE A 146 18.07 7.32 6.72
CA PHE A 146 18.14 5.85 6.77
C PHE A 146 19.20 5.27 5.82
N LEU A 147 19.43 5.88 4.65
CA LEU A 147 20.34 5.36 3.62
C LEU A 147 21.76 5.95 3.68
N ARG A 148 22.03 6.94 4.55
CA ARG A 148 23.33 7.65 4.65
C ARG A 148 23.82 8.19 3.30
N LEU A 149 22.90 8.64 2.47
CA LEU A 149 23.13 9.39 1.24
C LEU A 149 23.02 10.87 1.56
#